data_AF-A0A832T1V5-F1
#
_entry.id   AF-A0A832T1V5-F1
#
_cell.length_a   1.000
_cell.length_b   1.000
_cell.length_c   1.000
_cell.angle_alpha   90.00
_cell.angle_beta   90.00
_cell.angle_gamma   90.00
#
_symmetry.space_group_name_H-M   'P 1'
#
loop_
_entity.id
_entity.type
_entity.pdbx_description
1 polymer ?
#
loop_
_entity_poly.entity_id
_entity_poly.type
_entity_poly.pdbx_seq_one_letter_code
_entity_poly.pdbx_strand_id
1 'polypeptide(L)'
;MERIVVLIPAKHESVEAVEKPLRSVLSQKGVEIEKVVIAAGTEDDHRRFSRRFADDDIVEVVKAGGNVKGETVNNALKRVSARADYVFLIDAGDELGSDRYIRELLEEDATLAFGRIRYCGRNLTGLMVGLQFDVVSSGISFWGNVVGSAPVFTTGTLFKATFLLEEGLPENLAEDVTLGLIHTWRKVGFVYRPDLEVWMDDPASLKENFFQQSRWWAGMYQACAEALRSRNLPGIGFAVFVLGSLLASFLTTYILPLVYPWTILISLAGRMIYSVLAALECSNRRGPLWALAVMPCQFMWTFFVEWAAVYGLIWLAIRGNVWYRTTRASEGDDHD
;
A
#
# COMPACT_ATOMS: atom_id res chain seq x y z
N MET A 1 24.33 14.44 -10.25
CA MET A 1 22.97 13.96 -10.57
C MET A 1 22.84 12.61 -9.90
N GLU A 2 21.79 12.39 -9.11
CA GLU A 2 21.61 11.16 -8.35
C GLU A 2 21.18 10.03 -9.28
N ARG A 3 21.72 8.83 -9.07
CA ARG A 3 21.41 7.64 -9.86
C ARG A 3 20.24 6.88 -9.24
N ILE A 4 19.16 6.79 -10.00
CA ILE A 4 17.92 6.17 -9.55
C ILE A 4 17.69 4.90 -10.36
N VAL A 5 17.58 3.78 -9.66
CA VAL A 5 17.09 2.52 -10.25
C VAL A 5 15.63 2.35 -9.88
N VAL A 6 14.78 2.12 -10.86
CA VAL A 6 13.35 1.92 -10.64
C VAL A 6 13.06 0.42 -10.64
N LEU A 7 12.26 -0.06 -9.69
CA LEU A 7 11.78 -1.44 -9.63
C LEU A 7 10.27 -1.47 -9.84
N ILE A 8 9.81 -2.35 -10.73
CA ILE A 8 8.39 -2.61 -10.99
C ILE A 8 8.13 -4.11 -10.79
N PRO A 9 7.64 -4.54 -9.61
CA PRO A 9 7.24 -5.93 -9.40
C PRO A 9 5.97 -6.25 -10.18
N ALA A 10 6.01 -7.33 -10.95
CA ALA A 10 4.91 -7.73 -11.82
C ALA A 10 4.74 -9.25 -11.81
N LYS A 11 3.72 -9.74 -11.10
CA LYS A 11 3.38 -11.17 -11.02
C LYS A 11 1.94 -11.37 -11.49
N HIS A 12 1.78 -12.11 -12.59
CA HIS A 12 0.51 -12.32 -13.27
C HIS A 12 -0.14 -11.04 -13.80
N GLU A 13 0.60 -9.93 -13.94
CA GLU A 13 0.08 -8.64 -14.40
C GLU A 13 0.04 -8.53 -15.92
N SER A 14 -0.93 -7.81 -16.48
CA SER A 14 -0.98 -7.54 -17.92
C SER A 14 0.21 -6.68 -18.38
N VAL A 15 0.45 -6.63 -19.69
CA VAL A 15 1.49 -5.76 -20.26
C VAL A 15 1.15 -4.30 -20.02
N GLU A 16 -0.13 -3.97 -20.19
CA GLU A 16 -0.71 -2.64 -20.04
C GLU A 16 -0.55 -2.15 -18.60
N ALA A 17 -0.75 -3.05 -17.63
CA ALA A 17 -0.52 -2.76 -16.22
C ALA A 17 0.94 -2.41 -15.93
N VAL A 18 1.92 -3.02 -16.60
CA VAL A 18 3.35 -2.67 -16.41
C VAL A 18 3.74 -1.41 -17.19
N GLU A 19 3.16 -1.22 -18.37
CA GLU A 19 3.45 -0.07 -19.24
C GLU A 19 3.02 1.26 -18.61
N LYS A 20 1.91 1.26 -17.87
CA LYS A 20 1.39 2.44 -17.18
C LYS A 20 2.38 3.08 -16.18
N PRO A 21 2.88 2.38 -15.14
CA PRO A 21 3.90 2.92 -14.25
C PRO A 21 5.19 3.25 -14.98
N LEU A 22 5.63 2.40 -15.93
CA LEU A 22 6.83 2.66 -16.74
C LEU A 22 6.75 4.02 -17.44
N ARG A 23 5.66 4.29 -18.17
CA ARG A 23 5.46 5.60 -18.83
C ARG A 23 5.47 6.76 -17.83
N SER A 24 4.81 6.59 -16.68
CA SER A 24 4.77 7.64 -15.65
C SER A 24 6.16 7.96 -15.07
N VAL A 25 7.00 6.93 -14.90
CA VAL A 25 8.39 7.04 -14.44
C VAL A 25 9.27 7.68 -15.51
N LEU A 26 9.17 7.26 -16.76
CA LEU A 26 9.95 7.82 -17.86
C LEU A 26 9.59 9.27 -18.18
N SER A 27 8.39 9.72 -17.80
CA SER A 27 7.96 11.11 -17.93
C SER A 27 8.48 12.05 -16.84
N GLN A 28 9.19 11.54 -15.82
CA GLN A 28 9.65 12.34 -14.70
C GLN A 28 10.72 13.36 -15.13
N LYS A 29 10.54 14.61 -14.70
CA LYS A 29 11.37 15.76 -15.05
C LYS A 29 12.34 16.12 -13.94
N GLY A 30 13.57 16.45 -14.34
CA GLY A 30 14.61 16.90 -13.43
C GLY A 30 15.27 15.78 -12.62
N VAL A 31 15.11 14.54 -13.05
CA VAL A 31 15.80 13.35 -12.56
C VAL A 31 16.34 12.54 -13.73
N GLU A 32 17.35 11.72 -13.48
CA GLU A 32 17.90 10.77 -14.45
C GLU A 32 17.64 9.36 -13.93
N ILE A 33 16.90 8.58 -14.70
CA ILE A 33 16.64 7.17 -14.41
C ILE A 33 17.76 6.36 -15.05
N GLU A 34 18.61 5.72 -14.23
CA GLU A 34 19.71 4.89 -14.72
C GLU A 34 19.17 3.63 -15.39
N LYS A 35 18.18 3.00 -14.76
CA LYS A 35 17.61 1.73 -15.19
C LYS A 35 16.22 1.54 -14.59
N VAL A 36 15.35 0.88 -15.33
CA VAL A 36 14.09 0.30 -14.83
C VAL A 36 14.19 -1.22 -14.85
N VAL A 37 13.98 -1.87 -13.71
CA VAL A 37 13.95 -3.32 -13.60
C VAL A 37 12.52 -3.79 -13.43
N ILE A 38 12.01 -4.51 -14.42
CA ILE A 38 10.71 -5.18 -14.34
C ILE A 38 10.94 -6.57 -13.75
N ALA A 39 10.48 -6.76 -12.51
CA ALA A 39 10.66 -7.99 -11.76
C ALA A 39 9.49 -8.95 -12.01
N ALA A 40 9.64 -9.80 -13.02
CA ALA A 40 8.64 -10.78 -13.42
C ALA A 40 8.54 -11.92 -12.40
N GLY A 41 7.33 -12.13 -11.86
CA GLY A 41 7.06 -13.17 -10.87
C GLY A 41 6.99 -14.60 -11.44
N THR A 42 6.80 -14.75 -12.75
CA THR A 42 6.71 -16.06 -13.43
C THR A 42 7.53 -16.11 -14.73
N GLU A 43 7.71 -17.32 -15.27
CA GLU A 43 8.36 -17.52 -16.57
C GLU A 43 7.55 -16.93 -17.74
N ASP A 44 6.22 -17.06 -17.69
CA ASP A 44 5.34 -16.51 -18.71
C ASP A 44 5.34 -14.98 -18.71
N ASP A 45 5.31 -14.38 -17.52
CA ASP A 45 5.44 -12.94 -17.34
C ASP A 45 6.79 -12.44 -17.89
N HIS A 46 7.89 -13.14 -17.56
CA HIS A 46 9.22 -12.80 -18.06
C HIS A 46 9.25 -12.80 -19.58
N ARG A 47 8.80 -13.89 -20.24
CA ARG A 47 8.74 -13.95 -21.70
C ARG A 47 7.89 -12.84 -22.32
N ARG A 48 6.72 -12.56 -21.74
CA ARG A 48 5.79 -11.55 -22.25
C ARG A 48 6.39 -10.14 -22.15
N PHE A 49 6.93 -9.78 -20.99
CA PHE A 49 7.52 -8.47 -20.75
C PHE A 49 8.83 -8.28 -21.52
N SER A 50 9.72 -9.28 -21.55
CA SER A 50 10.97 -9.20 -22.33
C SER A 50 10.71 -8.98 -23.80
N ARG A 51 9.66 -9.59 -24.37
CA ARG A 51 9.28 -9.36 -25.76
C ARG A 51 8.71 -7.95 -25.98
N ARG A 52 7.93 -7.43 -25.02
CA ARG A 52 7.27 -6.13 -25.15
C ARG A 52 8.25 -4.96 -25.06
N PHE A 53 9.20 -5.05 -24.15
CA PHE A 53 10.12 -3.97 -23.77
C PHE A 53 11.55 -4.22 -24.28
N ALA A 54 11.69 -5.03 -25.35
CA ALA A 54 13.00 -5.38 -25.92
C ALA A 54 13.75 -4.18 -26.51
N ASP A 55 13.00 -3.17 -26.99
CA ASP A 55 13.53 -1.98 -27.65
C ASP A 55 13.76 -0.81 -26.68
N ASP A 56 13.48 -1.00 -25.38
CA ASP A 56 13.67 0.02 -24.35
C ASP A 56 15.04 -0.15 -23.67
N ASP A 57 16.06 0.57 -24.15
CA ASP A 57 17.48 0.41 -23.73
C ASP A 57 17.74 0.51 -22.21
N ILE A 58 16.89 1.22 -21.48
CA ILE A 58 17.02 1.41 -20.02
C ILE A 58 16.18 0.42 -19.21
N VAL A 59 15.40 -0.45 -19.88
CA VAL A 59 14.52 -1.42 -19.23
C VAL A 59 15.20 -2.80 -19.21
N GLU A 60 15.37 -3.36 -18.01
CA GLU A 60 15.82 -4.72 -17.80
C GLU A 60 14.66 -5.56 -17.26
N VAL A 61 14.22 -6.57 -18.01
CA VAL A 61 13.23 -7.53 -17.51
C VAL A 61 13.95 -8.71 -16.89
N VAL A 62 13.63 -9.03 -15.64
CA VAL A 62 14.25 -10.15 -14.91
C VAL A 62 13.22 -11.10 -14.33
N LYS A 63 13.50 -12.40 -14.41
CA LYS A 63 12.75 -13.41 -13.68
C LYS A 63 13.16 -13.37 -12.21
N ALA A 64 12.33 -12.75 -11.38
CA ALA A 64 12.57 -12.61 -9.95
C ALA A 64 11.95 -13.75 -9.14
N GLY A 65 10.82 -14.32 -9.58
CA GLY A 65 10.10 -15.35 -8.84
C GLY A 65 9.60 -14.85 -7.47
N GLY A 66 9.16 -15.77 -6.62
CA GLY A 66 8.71 -15.48 -5.25
C GLY A 66 7.21 -15.68 -5.04
N ASN A 67 6.84 -16.02 -3.81
CA ASN A 67 5.45 -16.24 -3.40
C ASN A 67 4.75 -14.93 -3.03
N VAL A 68 5.51 -13.98 -2.48
CA VAL A 68 5.05 -12.65 -2.07
C VAL A 68 5.87 -11.54 -2.72
N LYS A 69 5.38 -10.30 -2.61
CA LYS A 69 6.02 -9.12 -3.23
C LYS A 69 7.42 -8.87 -2.67
N GLY A 70 7.61 -8.98 -1.35
CA GLY A 70 8.93 -8.82 -0.71
C GLY A 70 10.01 -9.71 -1.33
N GLU A 71 9.75 -11.02 -1.49
CA GLU A 71 10.68 -11.95 -2.14
C GLU A 71 11.01 -11.55 -3.60
N THR A 72 9.98 -11.12 -4.35
CA THR A 72 10.12 -10.69 -5.75
C THR A 72 11.03 -9.47 -5.85
N VAL A 73 10.80 -8.48 -4.99
CA VAL A 73 11.62 -7.26 -4.92
C VAL A 73 13.04 -7.59 -4.46
N ASN A 74 13.22 -8.41 -3.41
CA ASN A 74 14.54 -8.82 -2.92
C ASN A 74 15.38 -9.53 -3.99
N ASN A 75 14.75 -10.35 -4.82
CA ASN A 75 15.43 -10.98 -5.96
C ASN A 75 15.81 -9.97 -7.05
N ALA A 76 14.97 -8.96 -7.29
CA ALA A 76 15.27 -7.88 -8.23
C ALA A 76 16.35 -6.91 -7.72
N LEU A 77 16.46 -6.70 -6.40
CA LEU A 77 17.49 -5.85 -5.79
C LEU A 77 18.91 -6.31 -6.13
N LYS A 78 19.11 -7.60 -6.43
CA LYS A 78 20.40 -8.15 -6.90
C LYS A 78 20.87 -7.55 -8.25
N ARG A 79 19.99 -6.84 -8.96
CA ARG A 79 20.26 -6.14 -10.23
C ARG A 79 20.52 -4.66 -10.06
N VAL A 80 20.24 -4.12 -8.88
CA VAL A 80 20.55 -2.73 -8.55
C VAL A 80 22.05 -2.59 -8.43
N SER A 81 22.60 -1.60 -9.13
CA SER A 81 24.03 -1.30 -9.09
C SER A 81 24.44 -0.92 -7.66
N ALA A 82 25.60 -1.40 -7.19
CA ALA A 82 26.18 -0.97 -5.90
C ALA A 82 26.52 0.53 -5.87
N ARG A 83 26.42 1.22 -7.02
CA ARG A 83 26.60 2.66 -7.15
C ARG A 83 25.27 3.43 -7.23
N ALA A 84 24.13 2.75 -7.24
CA ALA A 84 22.84 3.45 -7.21
C ALA A 84 22.76 4.29 -5.93
N ASP A 85 22.26 5.52 -6.04
CA ASP A 85 22.07 6.40 -4.90
C ASP A 85 20.68 6.15 -4.29
N TYR A 86 19.69 5.91 -5.14
CA TYR A 86 18.32 5.60 -4.74
C TYR A 86 17.70 4.45 -5.53
N VAL A 87 16.75 3.79 -4.89
CA VAL A 87 15.84 2.84 -5.53
C VAL A 87 14.42 3.38 -5.42
N PHE A 88 13.73 3.48 -6.56
CA PHE A 88 12.33 3.86 -6.61
C PHE A 88 11.46 2.63 -6.87
N LEU A 89 10.49 2.36 -6.01
CA LEU A 89 9.59 1.22 -6.13
C LEU A 89 8.19 1.72 -6.52
N ILE A 90 7.60 1.13 -7.55
CA ILE A 90 6.23 1.42 -7.99
C ILE A 90 5.55 0.13 -8.43
N ASP A 91 4.34 -0.12 -7.97
CA ASP A 91 3.60 -1.32 -8.32
C ASP A 91 3.13 -1.25 -9.78
N ALA A 92 3.10 -2.42 -10.45
CA ALA A 92 2.42 -2.54 -11.72
C ALA A 92 0.99 -1.98 -11.59
N GLY A 93 0.51 -1.20 -12.56
CA GLY A 93 -0.83 -0.60 -12.66
C GLY A 93 -1.01 0.73 -11.95
N ASP A 94 -0.05 1.13 -11.12
CA ASP A 94 -0.06 2.43 -10.45
C ASP A 94 0.59 3.49 -11.35
N GLU A 95 0.29 4.76 -11.11
CA GLU A 95 0.88 5.88 -11.86
C GLU A 95 1.19 7.07 -10.94
N LEU A 96 2.24 7.81 -11.27
CA LEU A 96 2.60 9.01 -10.52
C LEU A 96 1.70 10.18 -10.93
N GLY A 97 1.11 10.87 -9.95
CA GLY A 97 0.20 11.99 -10.17
C GLY A 97 0.86 13.29 -10.63
N SER A 98 2.19 13.35 -10.65
CA SER A 98 2.98 14.51 -11.07
C SER A 98 4.20 14.06 -11.88
N ASP A 99 4.57 14.85 -12.88
CA ASP A 99 5.81 14.67 -13.65
C ASP A 99 7.07 15.12 -12.88
N ARG A 100 6.92 15.61 -11.65
CA ARG A 100 8.01 15.99 -10.74
C ARG A 100 8.02 15.18 -9.46
N TYR A 101 7.18 14.15 -9.36
CA TYR A 101 7.01 13.34 -8.15
C TYR A 101 8.33 12.82 -7.58
N ILE A 102 9.18 12.17 -8.39
CA ILE A 102 10.45 11.60 -7.91
C ILE A 102 11.42 12.72 -7.49
N ARG A 103 11.45 13.82 -8.25
CA ARG A 103 12.29 14.98 -7.93
C ARG A 103 11.93 15.58 -6.57
N GLU A 104 10.64 15.78 -6.32
CA GLU A 104 10.16 16.39 -5.08
C GLU A 104 10.36 15.48 -3.86
N LEU A 105 10.43 14.15 -4.05
CA LEU A 105 10.83 13.23 -2.99
C LEU A 105 12.34 13.29 -2.68
N LEU A 106 13.20 13.51 -3.69
CA LEU A 106 14.65 13.66 -3.47
C LEU A 106 14.99 14.89 -2.63
N GLU A 107 14.19 15.96 -2.73
CA GLU A 107 14.37 17.19 -1.95
C GLU A 107 14.25 16.99 -0.43
N GLU A 108 13.68 15.87 0.04
CA GLU A 108 13.53 15.55 1.45
C GLU A 108 14.81 15.02 2.13
N ASP A 109 15.81 14.56 1.36
CA ASP A 109 17.02 13.88 1.87
C ASP A 109 16.71 12.76 2.91
N ALA A 110 15.59 12.08 2.72
CA ALA A 110 15.11 11.03 3.61
C ALA A 110 15.74 9.68 3.26
N THR A 111 15.82 8.76 4.23
CA THR A 111 16.16 7.35 3.93
C THR A 111 15.06 6.68 3.13
N LEU A 112 13.81 7.08 3.38
CA LEU A 112 12.63 6.63 2.67
C LEU A 112 11.64 7.79 2.61
N ALA A 113 11.21 8.15 1.40
CA ALA A 113 10.17 9.16 1.17
C ALA A 113 9.07 8.60 0.27
N PHE A 114 7.81 8.88 0.63
CA PHE A 114 6.66 8.41 -0.14
C PHE A 114 5.49 9.40 -0.09
N GLY A 115 4.68 9.35 -1.14
CA GLY A 115 3.47 10.16 -1.29
C GLY A 115 2.22 9.45 -0.77
N ARG A 116 1.09 10.11 -0.96
CA ARG A 116 -0.25 9.58 -0.68
C ARG A 116 -0.70 8.64 -1.80
N ILE A 117 -1.28 7.51 -1.40
CA ILE A 117 -2.00 6.62 -2.33
C ILE A 117 -3.42 7.15 -2.55
N ARG A 118 -3.84 7.18 -3.80
CA ARG A 118 -5.16 7.63 -4.21
C ARG A 118 -5.76 6.65 -5.21
N TYR A 119 -7.01 6.27 -4.99
CA TYR A 119 -7.75 5.46 -5.94
C TYR A 119 -8.29 6.31 -7.09
N CYS A 120 -8.26 5.76 -8.31
CA CYS A 120 -8.80 6.44 -9.49
C CYS A 120 -10.32 6.70 -9.38
N GLY A 121 -11.07 5.86 -8.67
CA GLY A 121 -12.51 6.04 -8.44
C GLY A 121 -13.37 5.81 -9.68
N ARG A 122 -12.92 4.94 -10.61
CA ARG A 122 -13.62 4.57 -11.86
C ARG A 122 -14.94 3.85 -11.61
N ASN A 123 -15.10 3.18 -10.46
CA ASN A 123 -16.33 2.52 -10.07
C ASN A 123 -16.69 2.82 -8.60
N LEU A 124 -17.90 2.43 -8.18
CA LEU A 124 -18.38 2.67 -6.80
C LEU A 124 -17.48 2.03 -5.74
N THR A 125 -16.92 0.85 -6.03
CA THR A 125 -15.99 0.17 -5.10
C THR A 125 -14.72 1.01 -4.94
N GLY A 126 -14.13 1.46 -6.04
CA GLY A 126 -12.97 2.36 -6.06
C GLY A 126 -13.22 3.67 -5.32
N LEU A 127 -14.39 4.28 -5.50
CA LEU A 127 -14.78 5.47 -4.74
C LEU A 127 -14.84 5.21 -3.23
N MET A 128 -15.46 4.10 -2.81
CA MET A 128 -15.56 3.73 -1.39
C MET A 128 -14.19 3.43 -0.77
N VAL A 129 -13.34 2.68 -1.46
CA VAL A 129 -11.98 2.36 -1.00
C VAL A 129 -11.14 3.64 -0.96
N GLY A 130 -11.21 4.48 -1.99
CA GLY A 130 -10.50 5.75 -2.07
C GLY A 130 -10.84 6.69 -0.92
N LEU A 131 -12.14 6.79 -0.59
CA LEU A 131 -12.62 7.54 0.58
C LEU A 131 -11.97 7.04 1.88
N GLN A 132 -11.87 5.73 2.08
CA GLN A 132 -11.20 5.19 3.25
C GLN A 132 -9.69 5.46 3.22
N PHE A 133 -9.04 5.33 2.08
CA PHE A 133 -7.61 5.60 1.96
C PHE A 133 -7.26 7.06 2.26
N ASP A 134 -8.13 8.02 1.93
CA ASP A 134 -7.95 9.42 2.32
C ASP A 134 -7.94 9.55 3.86
N VAL A 135 -8.83 8.83 4.56
CA VAL A 135 -8.88 8.80 6.03
C VAL A 135 -7.62 8.16 6.61
N VAL A 136 -7.22 6.98 6.10
CA VAL A 136 -5.99 6.29 6.56
C VAL A 136 -4.76 7.16 6.35
N SER A 137 -4.64 7.77 5.17
CA SER A 137 -3.53 8.63 4.77
C SER A 137 -3.40 9.87 5.65
N SER A 138 -4.53 10.45 6.10
CA SER A 138 -4.50 11.58 7.05
C SER A 138 -3.84 11.23 8.38
N GLY A 139 -3.90 9.96 8.80
CA GLY A 139 -3.30 9.48 10.04
C GLY A 139 -1.80 9.22 9.97
N ILE A 140 -1.20 9.04 8.78
CA ILE A 140 0.20 8.57 8.64
C ILE A 140 1.18 9.50 9.34
N SER A 141 1.09 10.82 9.09
CA SER A 141 1.97 11.80 9.76
C SER A 141 1.78 11.79 11.27
N PHE A 142 0.55 11.62 11.76
CA PHE A 142 0.30 11.55 13.20
C PHE A 142 0.96 10.30 13.79
N TRP A 143 0.72 9.13 13.22
CA TRP A 143 1.32 7.87 13.70
C TRP A 143 2.85 7.90 13.64
N GLY A 144 3.41 8.35 12.52
CA GLY A 144 4.86 8.43 12.33
C GLY A 144 5.51 9.41 13.30
N ASN A 145 4.93 10.60 13.48
CA ASN A 145 5.52 11.63 14.32
C ASN A 145 5.23 11.48 15.82
N VAL A 146 4.07 10.95 16.21
CA VAL A 146 3.64 10.84 17.62
C VAL A 146 3.93 9.47 18.19
N VAL A 147 3.53 8.39 17.49
CA VAL A 147 3.77 7.01 17.95
C VAL A 147 5.17 6.54 17.58
N GLY A 148 5.78 7.11 16.54
CA GLY A 148 7.11 6.72 16.08
C GLY A 148 7.10 5.49 15.16
N SER A 149 5.92 5.07 14.70
CA SER A 149 5.70 4.00 13.74
C SER A 149 4.39 4.26 13.01
N ALA A 150 4.37 3.98 11.71
CA ALA A 150 3.18 4.05 10.86
C ALA A 150 3.35 3.06 9.72
N PRO A 151 2.25 2.61 9.09
CA PRO A 151 2.35 1.87 7.85
C PRO A 151 3.07 2.72 6.80
N VAL A 152 3.96 2.08 6.06
CA VAL A 152 4.58 2.65 4.86
C VAL A 152 3.84 2.08 3.67
N PHE A 153 3.75 2.85 2.58
CA PHE A 153 3.36 2.31 1.28
C PHE A 153 4.63 2.07 0.47
N THR A 154 4.75 0.93 -0.19
CA THR A 154 5.94 0.60 -1.00
C THR A 154 5.80 1.04 -2.46
N THR A 155 4.59 1.30 -2.95
CA THR A 155 4.35 1.85 -4.29
C THR A 155 4.53 3.37 -4.31
N GLY A 156 5.25 3.87 -5.31
CA GLY A 156 5.66 5.26 -5.44
C GLY A 156 6.59 5.74 -4.34
N THR A 157 7.49 4.86 -3.88
CA THR A 157 8.37 5.11 -2.74
C THR A 157 9.82 5.17 -3.17
N LEU A 158 10.51 6.19 -2.70
CA LEU A 158 11.93 6.41 -2.94
C LEU A 158 12.72 5.99 -1.71
N PHE A 159 13.67 5.08 -1.89
CA PHE A 159 14.56 4.59 -0.84
C PHE A 159 15.99 5.01 -1.13
N LYS A 160 16.77 5.37 -0.09
CA LYS A 160 18.24 5.34 -0.19
C LYS A 160 18.66 3.91 -0.53
N ALA A 161 19.44 3.76 -1.59
CA ALA A 161 19.81 2.45 -2.10
C ALA A 161 20.57 1.62 -1.04
N THR A 162 21.42 2.27 -0.25
CA THR A 162 22.17 1.62 0.84
C THR A 162 21.26 0.94 1.85
N PHE A 163 20.19 1.62 2.28
CA PHE A 163 19.22 1.07 3.22
C PHE A 163 18.47 -0.11 2.62
N LEU A 164 17.93 0.03 1.41
CA LEU A 164 17.12 -1.03 0.82
C LEU A 164 17.96 -2.26 0.41
N LEU A 165 19.22 -2.07 0.03
CA LEU A 165 20.15 -3.17 -0.27
C LEU A 165 20.63 -3.92 0.99
N GLU A 166 20.69 -3.24 2.14
CA GLU A 166 21.07 -3.85 3.41
C GLU A 166 19.89 -4.60 4.07
N GLU A 167 18.74 -3.94 4.16
CA GLU A 167 17.58 -4.47 4.89
C GLU A 167 16.69 -5.37 4.02
N GLY A 168 16.59 -5.07 2.72
CA GLY A 168 15.58 -5.66 1.84
C GLY A 168 14.15 -5.27 2.24
N LEU A 169 13.17 -5.94 1.63
CA LEU A 169 11.77 -5.90 2.07
C LEU A 169 11.42 -7.16 2.87
N PRO A 170 10.56 -7.04 3.91
CA PRO A 170 10.04 -8.21 4.61
C PRO A 170 9.32 -9.19 3.67
N GLU A 171 9.55 -10.49 3.85
CA GLU A 171 9.02 -11.55 2.98
C GLU A 171 7.66 -12.08 3.49
N ASN A 172 6.68 -11.18 3.57
CA ASN A 172 5.31 -11.52 4.01
C ASN A 172 4.22 -10.84 3.13
N LEU A 173 2.95 -10.97 3.50
CA LEU A 173 1.82 -10.47 2.68
C LEU A 173 1.60 -8.96 2.72
N ALA A 174 2.24 -8.25 3.66
CA ALA A 174 2.19 -6.79 3.82
C ALA A 174 3.59 -6.29 4.20
N GLU A 175 4.52 -6.39 3.24
CA GLU A 175 5.93 -6.05 3.41
C GLU A 175 6.12 -4.58 3.81
N ASP A 176 5.23 -3.73 3.30
CA ASP A 176 5.19 -2.29 3.46
C ASP A 176 4.81 -1.86 4.88
N VAL A 177 3.73 -2.45 5.42
CA VAL A 177 3.31 -2.27 6.81
C VAL A 177 4.36 -2.83 7.75
N THR A 178 4.89 -4.01 7.44
CA THR A 178 5.91 -4.66 8.28
C THR A 178 7.15 -3.80 8.41
N LEU A 179 7.65 -3.26 7.29
CA LEU A 179 8.78 -2.33 7.29
C LEU A 179 8.53 -1.13 8.21
N GLY A 180 7.33 -0.55 8.14
CA GLY A 180 6.90 0.56 9.00
C GLY A 180 6.81 0.22 10.50
N LEU A 181 6.53 -1.04 10.83
CA LEU A 181 6.34 -1.53 12.20
C LEU A 181 7.62 -2.01 12.85
N ILE A 182 8.56 -2.60 12.10
CA ILE A 182 9.82 -3.10 12.67
C ILE A 182 10.88 -2.01 12.80
N HIS A 183 10.79 -0.95 11.99
CA HIS A 183 11.66 0.21 12.08
C HIS A 183 11.00 1.37 12.82
N THR A 184 11.81 2.18 13.52
CA THR A 184 11.31 3.42 14.13
C THR A 184 11.35 4.54 13.09
N TRP A 185 10.20 5.19 12.86
CA TRP A 185 10.00 6.26 11.87
C TRP A 185 11.10 7.33 11.86
N ARG A 186 11.41 7.88 13.04
CA ARG A 186 12.43 8.93 13.20
C ARG A 186 13.86 8.43 13.14
N LYS A 187 14.12 7.17 13.53
CA LYS A 187 15.50 6.64 13.52
C LYS A 187 15.96 6.31 12.11
N VAL A 188 15.04 5.79 11.30
CA VAL A 188 15.34 5.51 9.90
C VAL A 188 15.25 6.78 9.06
N GLY A 189 14.38 7.74 9.43
CA GLY A 189 14.21 8.97 8.67
C GLY A 189 13.19 8.78 7.56
N PHE A 190 11.99 8.34 7.94
CA PHE A 190 10.84 8.21 7.05
C PHE A 190 10.16 9.56 6.86
N VAL A 191 9.83 9.88 5.62
CA VAL A 191 9.11 11.10 5.25
C VAL A 191 7.87 10.75 4.44
N TYR A 192 6.75 11.39 4.80
CA TYR A 192 5.48 11.26 4.10
C TYR A 192 5.06 12.61 3.52
N ARG A 193 4.85 12.66 2.21
CA ARG A 193 4.49 13.86 1.44
C ARG A 193 3.04 13.76 0.92
N PRO A 194 2.04 14.21 1.70
CA PRO A 194 0.62 14.03 1.33
C PRO A 194 0.18 14.81 0.08
N ASP A 195 0.95 15.81 -0.32
CA ASP A 195 0.78 16.63 -1.52
C ASP A 195 1.20 15.90 -2.81
N LEU A 196 2.09 14.91 -2.69
CA LEU A 196 2.47 14.02 -3.77
C LEU A 196 1.51 12.82 -3.82
N GLU A 197 0.95 12.53 -5.00
CA GLU A 197 -0.06 11.47 -5.17
C GLU A 197 0.46 10.35 -6.08
N VAL A 198 0.19 9.11 -5.70
CA VAL A 198 0.29 7.91 -6.54
C VAL A 198 -1.14 7.42 -6.78
N TRP A 199 -1.51 7.28 -8.05
CA TRP A 199 -2.82 6.82 -8.44
C TRP A 199 -2.82 5.31 -8.64
N MET A 200 -3.54 4.64 -7.76
CA MET A 200 -3.76 3.20 -7.77
C MET A 200 -5.06 2.88 -8.50
N ASP A 201 -5.06 1.81 -9.28
CA ASP A 201 -6.27 1.34 -9.96
C ASP A 201 -7.28 0.73 -8.98
N ASP A 202 -8.55 0.81 -9.35
CA ASP A 202 -9.66 0.36 -8.52
C ASP A 202 -9.82 -1.17 -8.61
N PRO A 203 -10.28 -1.84 -7.54
CA PRO A 203 -10.72 -3.22 -7.64
C PRO A 203 -11.89 -3.32 -8.63
N ALA A 204 -11.92 -4.37 -9.45
CA ALA A 204 -12.97 -4.58 -10.45
C ALA A 204 -14.36 -4.76 -9.81
N SER A 205 -14.42 -5.23 -8.56
CA SER A 205 -15.68 -5.42 -7.85
C SER A 205 -15.50 -5.39 -6.33
N LEU A 206 -16.61 -5.32 -5.60
CA LEU A 206 -16.62 -5.44 -4.15
C LEU A 206 -16.05 -6.79 -3.67
N LYS A 207 -16.24 -7.86 -4.46
CA LYS A 207 -15.69 -9.19 -4.18
C LYS A 207 -14.16 -9.18 -4.27
N GLU A 208 -13.62 -8.58 -5.33
CA GLU A 208 -12.16 -8.44 -5.50
C GLU A 208 -11.56 -7.59 -4.37
N ASN A 209 -12.23 -6.49 -4.03
CA ASN A 209 -11.84 -5.67 -2.89
C ASN A 209 -11.89 -6.46 -1.57
N PHE A 210 -12.87 -7.33 -1.34
CA PHE A 210 -12.96 -8.12 -0.11
C PHE A 210 -11.74 -9.03 0.04
N PHE A 211 -11.37 -9.76 -1.02
CA PHE A 211 -10.17 -10.59 -1.01
C PHE A 211 -8.89 -9.78 -0.85
N GLN A 212 -8.82 -8.60 -1.46
CA GLN A 212 -7.69 -7.68 -1.28
C GLN A 212 -7.56 -7.24 0.20
N GLN A 213 -8.64 -6.76 0.81
CA GLN A 213 -8.65 -6.36 2.22
C GLN A 213 -8.30 -7.53 3.14
N SER A 214 -8.84 -8.72 2.89
CA SER A 214 -8.52 -9.90 3.69
C SER A 214 -7.05 -10.29 3.60
N ARG A 215 -6.44 -10.17 2.42
CA ARG A 215 -5.00 -10.37 2.25
C ARG A 215 -4.18 -9.32 3.02
N TRP A 216 -4.59 -8.05 2.96
CA TRP A 216 -3.91 -7.00 3.72
C TRP A 216 -4.03 -7.21 5.23
N TRP A 217 -5.19 -7.66 5.73
CA TRP A 217 -5.32 -8.01 7.14
C TRP A 217 -4.51 -9.22 7.54
N ALA A 218 -4.44 -10.25 6.68
CA ALA A 218 -3.53 -11.37 6.89
C ALA A 218 -2.08 -10.87 7.04
N GLY A 219 -1.63 -9.97 6.17
CA GLY A 219 -0.33 -9.31 6.27
C GLY A 219 -0.19 -8.42 7.51
N MET A 220 -1.22 -7.67 7.91
CA MET A 220 -1.22 -6.87 9.15
C MET A 220 -1.00 -7.75 10.39
N TYR A 221 -1.62 -8.93 10.45
CA TYR A 221 -1.38 -9.87 11.55
C TYR A 221 0.08 -10.35 11.58
N GLN A 222 0.69 -10.59 10.41
CA GLN A 222 2.10 -10.94 10.30
C GLN A 222 3.00 -9.78 10.76
N ALA A 223 2.73 -8.57 10.28
CA ALA A 223 3.45 -7.36 10.67
C ALA A 223 3.39 -7.11 12.19
N CYS A 224 2.21 -7.29 12.80
CA CYS A 224 2.04 -7.18 14.25
C CYS A 224 2.85 -8.25 15.00
N ALA A 225 2.84 -9.49 14.52
CA ALA A 225 3.64 -10.56 15.11
C ALA A 225 5.14 -10.29 15.00
N GLU A 226 5.60 -9.70 13.89
CA GLU A 226 6.99 -9.29 13.70
C GLU A 226 7.39 -8.10 14.58
N ALA A 227 6.52 -7.10 14.74
CA ALA A 227 6.74 -5.99 15.67
C ALA A 227 6.95 -6.48 17.11
N LEU A 228 6.15 -7.47 17.54
CA LEU A 228 6.30 -8.12 18.85
C LEU A 228 7.65 -8.86 18.96
N ARG A 229 8.09 -9.53 17.90
CA ARG A 229 9.38 -10.24 17.86
C ARG A 229 10.59 -9.30 17.84
N SER A 230 10.51 -8.20 17.08
CA SER A 230 11.58 -7.21 16.95
C SER A 230 11.78 -6.37 18.20
N ARG A 231 10.80 -6.39 19.13
CA ARG A 231 10.79 -5.58 20.37
C ARG A 231 10.85 -4.08 20.10
N ASN A 232 10.44 -3.64 18.90
CA ASN A 232 10.32 -2.22 18.57
C ASN A 232 9.07 -1.64 19.25
N LEU A 233 9.25 -0.99 20.42
CA LEU A 233 8.14 -0.47 21.23
C LEU A 233 7.14 0.40 20.45
N PRO A 234 7.56 1.34 19.56
CA PRO A 234 6.64 2.03 18.67
C PRO A 234 5.76 1.11 17.81
N GLY A 235 6.37 0.12 17.16
CA GLY A 235 5.65 -0.87 16.35
C GLY A 235 4.70 -1.73 17.17
N ILE A 236 5.11 -2.12 18.39
CA ILE A 236 4.25 -2.85 19.33
C ILE A 236 3.06 -1.98 19.74
N GLY A 237 3.29 -0.70 20.04
CA GLY A 237 2.22 0.25 20.37
C GLY A 237 1.21 0.37 19.23
N PHE A 238 1.69 0.51 18.00
CA PHE A 238 0.84 0.52 16.81
C PHE A 238 0.06 -0.79 16.64
N ALA A 239 0.73 -1.95 16.79
CA ALA A 239 0.09 -3.26 16.70
C ALA A 239 -1.02 -3.44 17.75
N VAL A 240 -0.76 -3.09 19.02
CA VAL A 240 -1.75 -3.13 20.10
C VAL A 240 -2.92 -2.21 19.80
N PHE A 241 -2.66 -1.00 19.29
CA PHE A 241 -3.71 -0.06 18.91
C PHE A 241 -4.61 -0.64 17.81
N VAL A 242 -4.03 -1.15 16.71
CA VAL A 242 -4.80 -1.68 15.58
C VAL A 242 -5.60 -2.93 15.98
N LEU A 243 -4.94 -3.92 16.58
CA LEU A 243 -5.60 -5.18 16.96
C LEU A 243 -6.61 -4.98 18.09
N GLY A 244 -6.28 -4.13 19.07
CA GLY A 244 -7.18 -3.77 20.16
C GLY A 244 -8.41 -3.03 19.66
N SER A 245 -8.25 -2.08 18.74
CA SER A 245 -9.37 -1.36 18.13
C SER A 245 -10.26 -2.29 17.31
N LEU A 246 -9.67 -3.20 16.52
CA LEU A 246 -10.43 -4.20 15.76
C LEU A 246 -11.23 -5.11 16.70
N LEU A 247 -10.59 -5.65 17.75
CA LEU A 247 -11.26 -6.52 18.72
C LEU A 247 -12.38 -5.78 19.46
N ALA A 248 -12.12 -4.57 19.95
CA ALA A 248 -13.12 -3.76 20.64
C ALA A 248 -14.32 -3.45 19.72
N SER A 249 -14.05 -3.10 18.46
CA SER A 249 -15.08 -2.84 17.46
C SER A 249 -15.93 -4.10 17.19
N PHE A 250 -15.29 -5.25 17.00
CA PHE A 250 -15.99 -6.52 16.78
C PHE A 250 -16.86 -6.92 17.99
N LEU A 251 -16.31 -6.84 19.21
CA LEU A 251 -17.03 -7.16 20.44
C LEU A 251 -18.25 -6.27 20.64
N THR A 252 -18.09 -4.95 20.48
CA THR A 252 -19.18 -3.98 20.68
C THR A 252 -20.27 -4.08 19.61
N THR A 253 -19.94 -4.59 18.43
CA THR A 253 -20.83 -4.62 17.26
C THR A 253 -21.57 -5.93 17.10
N TYR A 254 -20.94 -7.07 17.40
CA TYR A 254 -21.52 -8.39 17.15
C TYR A 254 -21.77 -9.21 18.42
N ILE A 255 -20.92 -9.09 19.44
CA ILE A 255 -20.98 -9.98 20.62
C ILE A 255 -21.82 -9.36 21.74
N LEU A 256 -21.49 -8.14 22.16
CA LEU A 256 -22.20 -7.44 23.25
C LEU A 256 -23.69 -7.25 22.96
N PRO A 257 -24.15 -6.92 21.74
CA PRO A 257 -25.58 -6.77 21.45
C PRO A 257 -26.41 -8.04 21.67
N LEU A 258 -25.79 -9.23 21.67
CA LEU A 258 -26.48 -10.49 21.99
C LEU A 258 -26.89 -10.57 23.47
N VAL A 259 -26.18 -9.87 24.35
CA VAL A 259 -26.43 -9.83 25.80
C VAL A 259 -27.08 -8.50 26.20
N TYR A 260 -26.64 -7.41 25.57
CA TYR A 260 -27.02 -6.03 25.85
C TYR A 260 -27.38 -5.30 24.54
N PRO A 261 -28.59 -5.46 24.00
CA PRO A 261 -28.94 -4.95 22.67
C PRO A 261 -28.65 -3.46 22.45
N TRP A 262 -28.73 -2.63 23.50
CA TRP A 262 -28.43 -1.19 23.42
C TRP A 262 -26.97 -0.86 23.12
N THR A 263 -26.02 -1.79 23.30
CA THR A 263 -24.60 -1.54 22.97
C THR A 263 -24.38 -1.35 21.48
N ILE A 264 -25.29 -1.85 20.63
CA ILE A 264 -25.24 -1.57 19.19
C ILE A 264 -25.37 -0.07 18.95
N LEU A 265 -26.23 0.63 19.68
CA LEU A 265 -26.42 2.08 19.54
C LEU A 265 -25.15 2.85 19.89
N ILE A 266 -24.40 2.38 20.89
CA ILE A 266 -23.09 2.97 21.26
C ILE A 266 -22.07 2.74 20.14
N SER A 267 -21.98 1.53 19.60
CA SER A 267 -21.09 1.24 18.47
C SER A 267 -21.43 2.13 17.26
N LEU A 268 -22.72 2.22 16.91
CA LEU A 268 -23.21 3.07 15.83
C LEU A 268 -22.87 4.56 16.07
N ALA A 269 -23.10 5.07 17.27
CA ALA A 269 -22.79 6.45 17.63
C ALA A 269 -21.28 6.73 17.57
N GLY A 270 -20.44 5.84 18.11
CA GLY A 270 -18.98 5.96 18.05
C GLY A 270 -18.46 5.97 16.63
N ARG A 271 -18.96 5.08 15.76
CA ARG A 271 -18.62 5.04 14.33
C ARG A 271 -19.08 6.30 13.60
N MET A 272 -20.25 6.83 13.94
CA MET A 272 -20.74 8.09 13.37
C MET A 272 -19.84 9.27 13.76
N ILE A 273 -19.46 9.38 15.03
CA ILE A 273 -18.52 10.40 15.51
C ILE A 273 -17.18 10.28 14.77
N TYR A 274 -16.61 9.08 14.70
CA TYR A 274 -15.37 8.84 13.98
C TYR A 274 -15.48 9.22 12.50
N SER A 275 -16.59 8.85 11.85
CA SER A 275 -16.85 9.19 10.45
C SER A 275 -17.00 10.69 10.23
N VAL A 276 -17.62 11.43 11.18
CA VAL A 276 -17.67 12.90 11.16
C VAL A 276 -16.27 13.50 11.31
N LEU A 277 -15.46 13.02 12.25
CA LEU A 277 -14.10 13.54 12.45
C LEU A 277 -13.21 13.28 11.23
N ALA A 278 -13.27 12.07 10.67
CA ALA A 278 -12.60 11.70 9.44
C ALA A 278 -13.06 12.56 8.25
N ALA A 279 -14.37 12.78 8.15
CA ALA A 279 -14.97 13.66 7.16
C ALA A 279 -14.53 15.12 7.32
N LEU A 280 -14.42 15.63 8.55
CA LEU A 280 -13.95 17.00 8.82
C LEU A 280 -12.50 17.16 8.39
N GLU A 281 -11.63 16.22 8.77
CA GLU A 281 -10.22 16.18 8.37
C GLU A 281 -10.07 16.14 6.83
N CYS A 282 -10.91 15.35 6.15
CA CYS A 282 -10.94 15.30 4.68
C CYS A 282 -11.57 16.55 4.05
N SER A 283 -12.59 17.14 4.68
CA SER A 283 -13.33 18.31 4.16
C SER A 283 -12.49 19.58 4.18
N ASN A 284 -11.55 19.71 5.13
CA ASN A 284 -10.52 20.74 5.10
C ASN A 284 -9.68 20.69 3.81
N ARG A 285 -9.67 19.53 3.14
CA ARG A 285 -8.89 19.29 1.92
C ARG A 285 -9.74 19.26 0.64
N ARG A 286 -11.04 18.91 0.72
CA ARG A 286 -11.92 18.73 -0.46
C ARG A 286 -13.30 19.42 -0.38
N GLY A 287 -13.55 20.20 0.67
CA GLY A 287 -14.79 20.93 0.88
C GLY A 287 -15.88 20.17 1.64
N PRO A 288 -16.93 20.87 2.13
CA PRO A 288 -17.91 20.33 3.06
C PRO A 288 -18.82 19.25 2.47
N LEU A 289 -19.06 19.26 1.16
CA LEU A 289 -19.91 18.25 0.49
C LEU A 289 -19.27 16.85 0.51
N TRP A 290 -17.94 16.76 0.62
CA TRP A 290 -17.26 15.47 0.77
C TRP A 290 -17.60 14.77 2.09
N ALA A 291 -17.91 15.53 3.14
CA ALA A 291 -18.27 14.95 4.43
C ALA A 291 -19.56 14.10 4.36
N LEU A 292 -20.49 14.49 3.49
CA LEU A 292 -21.76 13.79 3.30
C LEU A 292 -21.58 12.44 2.60
N ALA A 293 -20.56 12.28 1.75
CA ALA A 293 -20.23 11.03 1.09
C ALA A 293 -19.35 10.11 1.97
N VAL A 294 -18.38 10.68 2.70
CA VAL A 294 -17.47 9.93 3.58
C VAL A 294 -18.25 9.21 4.68
N MET A 295 -19.26 9.84 5.28
CA MET A 295 -19.94 9.29 6.45
C MET A 295 -20.61 7.93 6.21
N PRO A 296 -21.52 7.76 5.22
CA PRO A 296 -22.14 6.47 4.96
C PRO A 296 -21.12 5.44 4.42
N CYS A 297 -20.15 5.89 3.61
CA CYS A 297 -19.11 5.00 3.09
C CYS A 297 -18.26 4.42 4.22
N GLN A 298 -17.76 5.27 5.12
CA GLN A 298 -16.94 4.84 6.26
C GLN A 298 -17.73 3.96 7.22
N PHE A 299 -19.01 4.29 7.43
CA PHE A 299 -19.90 3.47 8.22
C PHE A 299 -20.02 2.05 7.64
N MET A 300 -20.36 1.89 6.35
CA MET A 300 -20.44 0.56 5.71
C MET A 300 -19.09 -0.15 5.67
N TRP A 301 -18.03 0.62 5.41
CA TRP A 301 -16.67 0.12 5.28
C TRP A 301 -16.16 -0.53 6.56
N THR A 302 -16.48 0.02 7.73
CA THR A 302 -16.04 -0.56 9.00
C THR A 302 -16.56 -1.98 9.22
N PHE A 303 -17.80 -2.30 8.83
CA PHE A 303 -18.31 -3.68 8.88
C PHE A 303 -17.59 -4.57 7.88
N PHE A 304 -17.39 -4.07 6.66
CA PHE A 304 -16.69 -4.78 5.60
C PHE A 304 -15.27 -5.19 6.01
N VAL A 305 -14.53 -4.23 6.59
CA VAL A 305 -13.16 -4.42 7.08
C VAL A 305 -13.09 -5.42 8.23
N GLU A 306 -14.02 -5.40 9.16
CA GLU A 306 -14.05 -6.36 10.28
C GLU A 306 -14.18 -7.79 9.79
N TRP A 307 -15.12 -8.04 8.87
CA TRP A 307 -15.28 -9.35 8.26
C TRP A 307 -14.10 -9.73 7.39
N ALA A 308 -13.55 -8.78 6.64
CA ALA A 308 -12.33 -9.01 5.88
C ALA A 308 -11.15 -9.38 6.79
N ALA A 309 -11.04 -8.78 7.97
CA ALA A 309 -10.01 -9.07 8.96
C ALA A 309 -10.16 -10.47 9.57
N VAL A 310 -11.38 -10.84 10.00
CA VAL A 310 -11.68 -12.21 10.46
C VAL A 310 -11.36 -13.23 9.37
N TYR A 311 -11.79 -12.98 8.13
CA TYR A 311 -11.49 -13.85 7.01
C TYR A 311 -10.00 -13.90 6.69
N GLY A 312 -9.27 -12.79 6.84
CA GLY A 312 -7.80 -12.73 6.70
C GLY A 312 -7.08 -13.60 7.73
N LEU A 313 -7.58 -13.65 8.97
CA LEU A 313 -7.03 -14.55 10.00
C LEU A 313 -7.26 -16.02 9.64
N ILE A 314 -8.48 -16.36 9.19
CA ILE A 314 -8.82 -17.71 8.72
C ILE A 314 -7.97 -18.08 7.49
N TRP A 315 -7.80 -17.15 6.55
CA TRP A 315 -6.95 -17.33 5.37
C TRP A 315 -5.53 -17.67 5.77
N LEU A 316 -4.94 -16.91 6.70
CA LEU A 316 -3.59 -17.17 7.17
C LEU A 316 -3.46 -18.55 7.81
N ALA A 317 -4.46 -18.97 8.60
CA ALA A 317 -4.48 -20.27 9.25
C ALA A 317 -4.61 -21.46 8.25
N ILE A 318 -5.36 -21.29 7.16
CA ILE A 318 -5.65 -22.37 6.21
C ILE A 318 -4.66 -22.39 5.04
N ARG A 319 -4.33 -21.22 4.49
CA ARG A 319 -3.59 -21.06 3.23
C ARG A 319 -2.16 -20.56 3.43
N GLY A 320 -1.80 -20.04 4.60
CA GLY A 320 -0.49 -19.45 4.84
C GLY A 320 -0.22 -18.23 3.95
N ASN A 321 1.01 -18.11 3.45
CA ASN A 321 1.52 -16.95 2.71
C ASN A 321 1.21 -17.00 1.20
N VAL A 322 -0.04 -17.34 0.84
CA VAL A 322 -0.45 -17.38 -0.57
C VAL A 322 -0.95 -16.00 -0.99
N TRP A 323 -0.23 -15.40 -1.93
CA TRP A 323 -0.63 -14.14 -2.56
C TRP A 323 -1.82 -14.33 -3.50
N TYR A 324 -2.68 -13.31 -3.56
CA TYR A 324 -3.86 -13.24 -4.42
C TYR A 324 -3.80 -11.98 -5.27
N ARG A 325 -3.90 -12.14 -6.60
CA ARG A 325 -4.01 -11.02 -7.54
C ARG A 325 -5.40 -10.43 -7.46
N THR A 326 -5.49 -9.13 -7.22
CA THR A 326 -6.75 -8.39 -7.31
C THR A 326 -7.00 -8.06 -8.77
N THR A 327 -8.15 -8.47 -9.31
CA THR A 327 -8.55 -8.02 -10.65
C THR A 327 -8.91 -6.54 -10.60
N ARG A 328 -8.39 -5.76 -11.54
CA ARG A 328 -8.54 -4.30 -11.56
C ARG A 328 -9.64 -3.85 -12.49
N ALA A 329 -10.20 -2.67 -12.23
CA ALA A 329 -11.29 -2.10 -13.00
C ALA A 329 -10.88 -1.83 -14.46
N SER A 330 -9.65 -1.38 -14.71
CA SER A 330 -9.18 -1.15 -16.09
C SER A 330 -9.01 -2.41 -16.93
N GLU A 331 -9.00 -3.60 -16.31
CA GLU A 331 -8.85 -4.88 -17.00
C GLU A 331 -10.21 -5.49 -17.40
N GLY A 332 -11.31 -4.92 -16.90
CA GLY A 332 -12.66 -5.43 -17.12
C GLY A 332 -13.34 -4.96 -18.41
N ASP A 333 -12.80 -3.93 -19.09
CA ASP A 333 -13.43 -3.31 -20.27
C ASP A 333 -13.12 -4.05 -21.59
N ASP A 334 -12.34 -5.14 -21.58
CA ASP A 334 -11.97 -5.92 -22.78
C ASP A 334 -12.95 -7.08 -23.12
N HIS A 335 -14.10 -7.13 -22.43
CA HIS A 335 -15.13 -8.15 -22.65
C HIS A 335 -16.54 -7.54 -22.74
N ASP A 336 -16.77 -6.66 -23.71
CA ASP A 336 -18.12 -6.33 -24.20
C ASP A 336 -18.19 -6.36 -25.74
#